data_AF-A0A951GV27-F1
#
_entry.id   AF-A0A951GV27-F1
#
_cell.length_a   1.000
_cell.length_b   1.000
_cell.length_c   1.000
_cell.angle_alpha   90.00
_cell.angle_beta   90.00
_cell.angle_gamma   90.00
#
_symmetry.space_group_name_H-M   'P 1'
#
loop_
_entity.id
_entity.type
_entity.pdbx_description
1 polymer ?
#
loop_
_entity_poly.entity_id
_entity_poly.type
_entity_poly.pdbx_seq_one_letter_code
_entity_poly.pdbx_strand_id
1 'polypeptide(L)'
;QRSAMVYALDAERAGRVAERALQTLGELDGVDLMLSLADGGSAEAVVRSRRGELRFAPGGELMDLRGGRWSVEGELGTLRAEVQEGRFLSTEYPDALARIWSALRCPTAGDVLLSAAPGYEFVDWGGADHLGGGSHGSLHRSDSLGALLWCGTGPASRTARAQWSLRDVAPMVREHFGLQPDNNPD
;
A
#
# COMPACT_ATOMS: atom_id res chain seq x y z
N GLN A 1 12.96 9.14 5.64
CA GLN A 1 12.01 8.43 4.74
C GLN A 1 10.71 8.18 5.50
N ARG A 2 9.54 8.13 4.83
CA ARG A 2 8.22 7.96 5.49
C ARG A 2 7.65 6.54 5.42
N SER A 3 8.48 5.57 5.04
CA SER A 3 8.23 4.14 5.17
C SER A 3 9.46 3.42 5.70
N ALA A 4 9.23 2.31 6.40
CA ALA A 4 10.28 1.47 6.96
C ALA A 4 9.83 0.00 6.99
N MET A 5 10.77 -0.91 7.17
CA MET A 5 10.51 -2.34 7.27
C MET A 5 11.29 -2.94 8.44
N VAL A 6 10.67 -3.91 9.12
CA VAL A 6 11.31 -4.73 10.15
C VAL A 6 11.57 -6.11 9.56
N TYR A 7 12.80 -6.60 9.72
CA TYR A 7 13.23 -7.92 9.26
C TYR A 7 13.62 -8.77 10.47
N ALA A 8 12.96 -9.91 10.63
CA ALA A 8 13.33 -10.93 11.58
C ALA A 8 14.34 -11.88 10.93
N LEU A 9 15.62 -11.68 11.24
CA LEU A 9 16.71 -12.42 10.61
C LEU A 9 16.80 -13.89 11.07
N ASP A 10 16.19 -14.21 12.22
CA ASP A 10 16.09 -15.58 12.74
C ASP A 10 14.68 -16.13 12.44
N ALA A 11 14.60 -17.04 11.46
CA ALA A 11 13.35 -17.61 10.98
C ALA A 11 12.56 -18.35 12.08
N GLU A 12 13.23 -19.00 13.03
CA GLU A 12 12.56 -19.69 14.14
C GLU A 12 11.88 -18.72 15.12
N ARG A 13 12.32 -17.46 15.10
CA ARG A 13 11.83 -16.40 15.98
C ARG A 13 10.99 -15.35 15.25
N ALA A 14 10.76 -15.51 13.95
CA ALA A 14 10.17 -14.48 13.10
C ALA A 14 8.84 -13.97 13.62
N GLY A 15 7.89 -14.88 13.89
CA GLY A 15 6.57 -14.51 14.44
C GLY A 15 6.67 -13.73 15.75
N ARG A 16 7.48 -14.23 16.70
CA ARG A 16 7.68 -13.55 18.00
C ARG A 16 8.35 -12.18 17.86
N VAL A 17 9.28 -12.02 16.92
CA VAL A 17 9.93 -10.73 16.65
C VAL A 17 8.94 -9.76 16.03
N ALA A 18 8.15 -10.20 15.05
CA ALA A 18 7.12 -9.39 14.41
C ALA A 18 6.05 -8.94 15.42
N GLU A 19 5.55 -9.83 16.27
CA GLU A 19 4.58 -9.50 17.32
C GLU A 19 5.11 -8.43 18.29
N ARG A 20 6.35 -8.61 18.78
CA ARG A 20 6.98 -7.62 19.68
C ARG A 20 7.22 -6.29 18.99
N ALA A 21 7.61 -6.32 17.71
CA ALA A 21 7.78 -5.11 16.92
C ALA A 21 6.44 -4.38 16.79
N LEU A 22 5.37 -5.06 16.40
CA LEU A 22 4.02 -4.49 16.29
C LEU A 22 3.54 -3.88 17.61
N GLN A 23 3.77 -4.55 18.74
CA GLN A 23 3.42 -3.99 20.06
C GLN A 23 4.17 -2.68 20.33
N THR A 24 5.49 -2.68 20.15
CA THR A 24 6.34 -1.50 20.39
C THR A 24 5.98 -0.35 19.46
N LEU A 25 5.77 -0.65 18.18
CA LEU A 25 5.48 0.34 17.14
C LEU A 25 4.09 0.95 17.30
N GLY A 26 3.11 0.20 17.81
CA GLY A 26 1.76 0.69 18.08
C GLY A 26 1.69 1.79 19.14
N GLU A 27 2.69 1.86 20.02
CA GLU A 27 2.80 2.90 21.04
C GLU A 27 3.38 4.22 20.48
N LEU A 28 4.05 4.19 19.32
CA LEU A 28 4.74 5.34 18.76
C LEU A 28 3.80 6.28 17.99
N ASP A 29 3.85 7.58 18.30
CA ASP A 29 3.05 8.59 17.58
C ASP A 29 3.40 8.72 16.09
N GLY A 30 4.64 8.40 15.74
CA GLY A 30 5.13 8.53 14.38
C GLY A 30 4.71 7.42 13.42
N VAL A 31 4.11 6.33 13.90
CA VAL A 31 3.67 5.20 13.09
C VAL A 31 2.16 5.29 12.88
N ASP A 32 1.73 5.46 11.64
CA ASP A 32 0.29 5.50 11.31
C ASP A 32 -0.27 4.13 10.95
N LEU A 33 0.44 3.39 10.07
CA LEU A 33 0.04 2.04 9.66
C LEU A 33 1.20 1.06 9.88
N MET A 34 0.85 -0.10 10.44
CA MET A 34 1.69 -1.29 10.49
C MET A 34 1.04 -2.38 9.64
N LEU A 35 1.79 -2.95 8.71
CA LEU A 35 1.32 -3.89 7.71
C LEU A 35 2.08 -5.20 7.86
N SER A 36 1.37 -6.32 7.88
CA SER A 36 2.00 -7.65 7.88
C SER A 36 1.12 -8.64 7.12
N LEU A 37 1.67 -9.79 6.76
CA LEU A 37 0.84 -10.96 6.43
C LEU A 37 0.41 -11.64 7.73
N ALA A 38 -0.75 -12.30 7.74
CA ALA A 38 -1.15 -13.14 8.85
C ALA A 38 -0.32 -14.44 8.89
N ASP A 39 0.02 -14.89 10.11
CA ASP A 39 0.85 -16.07 10.33
C ASP A 39 0.26 -17.36 9.71
N GLY A 40 1.13 -18.36 9.51
CA GLY A 40 0.69 -19.71 9.15
C GLY A 40 0.40 -19.94 7.66
N GLY A 41 0.97 -19.12 6.77
CA GLY A 41 0.83 -19.29 5.32
C GLY A 41 -0.50 -18.80 4.75
N SER A 42 -1.31 -18.10 5.55
CA SER A 42 -2.53 -17.46 5.06
C SER A 42 -2.19 -16.28 4.13
N ALA A 43 -2.91 -16.21 3.01
CA ALA A 43 -2.78 -15.15 2.02
C ALA A 43 -3.61 -13.91 2.43
N GLU A 44 -3.57 -13.54 3.71
CA GLU A 44 -4.33 -12.40 4.25
C GLU A 44 -3.37 -11.29 4.70
N ALA A 45 -3.64 -10.07 4.25
CA ALA A 45 -2.96 -8.88 4.72
C ALA A 45 -3.64 -8.35 5.98
N VAL A 46 -2.85 -7.98 6.97
CA VAL A 46 -3.31 -7.36 8.21
C VAL A 46 -2.74 -5.94 8.31
N VAL A 47 -3.63 -4.99 8.50
CA VAL A 47 -3.31 -3.57 8.70
C VAL A 47 -3.70 -3.21 10.12
N ARG A 48 -2.76 -2.64 10.87
CA ARG A 48 -2.99 -2.13 12.22
C ARG A 48 -2.71 -0.64 12.28
N SER A 49 -3.55 0.07 13.01
CA SER A 49 -3.38 1.48 13.35
C SER A 49 -4.00 1.75 14.71
N ARG A 50 -3.86 2.98 15.21
CA ARG A 50 -4.58 3.42 16.41
C ARG A 50 -6.10 3.44 16.26
N ARG A 51 -6.60 3.37 15.02
CA ARG A 51 -8.02 3.37 14.70
C ARG A 51 -8.62 1.96 14.70
N GLY A 52 -7.79 0.91 14.71
CA GLY A 52 -8.24 -0.47 14.68
C GLY A 52 -7.35 -1.38 13.84
N GLU A 53 -7.87 -2.57 13.60
CA GLU A 53 -7.28 -3.59 12.72
C GLU A 53 -8.22 -3.86 11.55
N LEU A 54 -7.66 -3.96 10.35
CA LEU A 54 -8.35 -4.37 9.13
C LEU A 54 -7.60 -5.55 8.50
N ARG A 55 -8.35 -6.54 8.06
CA ARG A 55 -7.86 -7.74 7.38
C ARG A 55 -8.46 -7.83 6.00
N PHE A 56 -7.67 -8.23 5.02
CA PHE A 56 -8.16 -8.38 3.66
C PHE A 56 -7.33 -9.35 2.81
N ALA A 57 -7.97 -9.94 1.81
CA ALA A 57 -7.33 -10.82 0.83
C ALA A 57 -7.98 -10.67 -0.55
N PRO A 58 -7.30 -11.04 -1.66
CA PRO A 58 -7.91 -11.06 -2.99
C PRO A 58 -9.10 -12.03 -3.08
N GLY A 59 -10.08 -11.72 -3.92
CA GLY A 59 -11.15 -12.65 -4.33
C GLY A 59 -12.50 -12.52 -3.62
N GLY A 60 -12.77 -11.40 -2.94
CA GLY A 60 -14.08 -11.15 -2.30
C GLY A 60 -15.04 -10.23 -3.06
N GLU A 61 -16.07 -9.77 -2.35
CA GLU A 61 -17.19 -9.01 -2.94
C GLU A 61 -16.89 -7.53 -3.17
N LEU A 62 -16.04 -6.92 -2.34
CA LEU A 62 -15.75 -5.48 -2.44
C LEU A 62 -14.79 -5.21 -3.59
N MET A 63 -15.07 -4.16 -4.35
CA MET A 63 -14.22 -3.72 -5.45
C MET A 63 -13.43 -2.47 -5.08
N ASP A 64 -12.15 -2.40 -5.41
CA ASP A 64 -11.41 -1.14 -5.42
C ASP A 64 -11.73 -0.30 -6.67
N LEU A 65 -11.21 0.94 -6.74
CA LEU A 65 -11.43 1.86 -7.86
C LEU A 65 -10.80 1.39 -9.19
N ARG A 66 -9.94 0.38 -9.16
CA ARG A 66 -9.29 -0.21 -10.32
C ARG A 66 -9.89 -1.57 -10.69
N GLY A 67 -10.94 -2.00 -9.98
CA GLY A 67 -11.69 -3.23 -10.25
C GLY A 67 -11.12 -4.48 -9.56
N GLY A 68 -10.09 -4.35 -8.74
CA GLY A 68 -9.61 -5.44 -7.89
C GLY A 68 -10.67 -5.85 -6.88
N ARG A 69 -10.81 -7.16 -6.66
CA ARG A 69 -11.83 -7.74 -5.78
C ARG A 69 -11.21 -8.23 -4.48
N TRP A 70 -11.82 -7.89 -3.35
CA TRP A 70 -11.24 -8.07 -2.02
C TRP A 70 -12.27 -8.59 -1.02
N SER A 71 -11.89 -9.59 -0.24
CA SER A 71 -12.53 -9.86 1.05
C SER A 71 -11.96 -8.86 2.04
N VAL A 72 -12.81 -8.24 2.86
CA VAL A 72 -12.40 -7.22 3.83
C VAL A 72 -13.16 -7.45 5.12
N GLU A 73 -12.45 -7.54 6.23
CA GLU A 73 -12.98 -7.76 7.56
C GLU A 73 -12.31 -6.81 8.57
N GLY A 74 -13.03 -6.45 9.64
CA GLY A 74 -12.54 -5.55 10.68
C GLY A 74 -12.91 -4.09 10.47
N GLU A 75 -12.08 -3.18 11.03
CA GLU A 75 -12.40 -1.77 11.17
C GLU A 75 -11.94 -0.96 9.95
N LEU A 76 -12.89 -0.53 9.10
CA LEU A 76 -12.64 0.28 7.89
C LEU A 76 -11.90 1.59 8.20
N GLY A 77 -12.14 2.19 9.37
CA GLY A 77 -11.47 3.38 9.87
C GLY A 77 -9.94 3.22 9.97
N THR A 78 -9.42 1.99 10.05
CA THR A 78 -7.97 1.70 9.99
C THR A 78 -7.33 2.34 8.75
N LEU A 79 -7.98 2.18 7.59
CA LEU A 79 -7.58 2.77 6.31
C LEU A 79 -8.42 4.01 5.96
N ARG A 80 -9.08 4.64 6.94
CA ARG A 80 -10.00 5.78 6.73
C ARG A 80 -10.93 5.54 5.55
N ALA A 81 -11.41 4.31 5.48
CA ALA A 81 -12.15 3.81 4.34
C ALA A 81 -13.65 3.82 4.61
N GLU A 82 -14.40 3.86 3.53
CA GLU A 82 -15.84 3.69 3.52
C GLU A 82 -16.24 2.73 2.39
N VAL A 83 -17.40 2.12 2.52
CA VAL A 83 -17.98 1.28 1.47
C VAL A 83 -19.17 2.00 0.86
N GLN A 84 -19.11 2.22 -0.45
CA GLN A 84 -20.21 2.82 -1.21
C GLN A 84 -20.51 1.95 -2.43
N GLU A 85 -21.75 1.49 -2.57
CA GLU A 85 -22.21 0.68 -3.71
C GLU A 85 -21.31 -0.54 -4.00
N GLY A 86 -20.86 -1.24 -2.95
CA GLY A 86 -19.97 -2.40 -3.05
C GLY A 86 -18.51 -2.06 -3.36
N ARG A 87 -18.11 -0.78 -3.30
CA ARG A 87 -16.74 -0.32 -3.54
C ARG A 87 -16.05 0.07 -2.25
N PHE A 88 -14.81 -0.34 -2.08
CA PHE A 88 -13.92 0.09 -1.01
C PHE A 88 -13.22 1.40 -1.42
N LEU A 89 -13.46 2.47 -0.68
CA LEU A 89 -12.95 3.80 -0.99
C LEU A 89 -12.14 4.34 0.18
N SER A 90 -10.94 4.86 -0.09
CA SER A 90 -10.14 5.61 0.88
C SER A 90 -9.61 6.87 0.21
N THR A 91 -9.93 8.03 0.79
CA THR A 91 -9.44 9.32 0.32
C THR A 91 -8.03 9.60 0.81
N GLU A 92 -7.67 9.09 1.99
CA GLU A 92 -6.36 9.30 2.61
C GLU A 92 -5.28 8.39 2.01
N TYR A 93 -5.64 7.15 1.63
CA TYR A 93 -4.71 6.16 1.09
C TYR A 93 -5.19 5.71 -0.31
N PRO A 94 -4.69 6.33 -1.39
CA PRO A 94 -5.12 5.99 -2.74
C PRO A 94 -4.71 4.55 -3.09
N ASP A 95 -5.65 3.77 -3.64
CA ASP A 95 -5.43 2.37 -4.06
C ASP A 95 -4.89 1.46 -2.92
N ALA A 96 -5.40 1.68 -1.69
CA ALA A 96 -4.82 1.14 -0.47
C ALA A 96 -4.65 -0.39 -0.48
N LEU A 97 -5.74 -1.13 -0.76
CA LEU A 97 -5.73 -2.60 -0.69
C LEU A 97 -4.72 -3.19 -1.67
N ALA A 98 -4.79 -2.79 -2.95
CA ALA A 98 -3.89 -3.30 -3.99
C ALA A 98 -2.42 -2.92 -3.73
N ARG A 99 -2.15 -1.72 -3.22
CA ARG A 99 -0.78 -1.29 -2.90
C ARG A 99 -0.20 -2.00 -1.70
N ILE A 100 -0.97 -2.13 -0.61
CA ILE A 100 -0.54 -2.88 0.59
C ILE A 100 -0.29 -4.34 0.20
N TRP A 101 -1.23 -4.96 -0.53
CA TRP A 101 -1.09 -6.33 -1.00
C TRP A 101 0.18 -6.50 -1.84
N SER A 102 0.37 -5.65 -2.86
CA SER A 102 1.55 -5.70 -3.72
C SER A 102 2.85 -5.50 -2.94
N ALA A 103 2.86 -4.66 -1.90
CA ALA A 103 4.04 -4.42 -1.07
C ALA A 103 4.37 -5.64 -0.19
N LEU A 104 3.35 -6.22 0.47
CA LEU A 104 3.51 -7.40 1.33
C LEU A 104 3.87 -8.67 0.54
N ARG A 105 3.44 -8.76 -0.73
CA ARG A 105 3.78 -9.88 -1.62
C ARG A 105 5.13 -9.72 -2.33
N CYS A 106 5.85 -8.63 -2.09
CA CYS A 106 7.19 -8.46 -2.64
C CYS A 106 8.13 -9.50 -1.99
N PRO A 107 8.91 -10.27 -2.78
CA PRO A 107 9.84 -11.27 -2.21
C PRO A 107 10.89 -10.70 -1.25
N THR A 108 11.13 -9.39 -1.31
CA THR A 108 12.09 -8.68 -0.45
C THR A 108 11.41 -7.82 0.62
N ALA A 109 10.09 -7.97 0.82
CA ALA A 109 9.38 -7.33 1.92
C ALA A 109 9.90 -7.83 3.27
N GLY A 110 9.96 -6.92 4.26
CA GLY A 110 10.17 -7.31 5.65
C GLY A 110 8.91 -7.93 6.27
N ASP A 111 9.07 -8.54 7.44
CA ASP A 111 7.98 -9.16 8.20
C ASP A 111 6.92 -8.15 8.65
N VAL A 112 7.33 -6.90 8.88
CA VAL A 112 6.44 -5.77 9.16
C VAL A 112 6.84 -4.58 8.30
N LEU A 113 5.88 -4.02 7.57
CA LEU A 113 6.01 -2.78 6.80
C LEU A 113 5.34 -1.63 7.56
N LEU A 114 5.94 -0.45 7.52
CA LEU A 114 5.51 0.72 8.26
C LEU A 114 5.23 1.89 7.34
N SER A 115 4.14 2.62 7.61
CA SER A 115 3.83 3.92 7.03
C SER A 115 3.85 4.97 8.14
N ALA A 116 4.68 5.99 7.98
CA ALA A 116 4.78 7.08 8.95
C ALA A 116 3.52 7.95 8.94
N ALA A 117 3.15 8.47 10.11
CA ALA A 117 2.13 9.48 10.26
C ALA A 117 2.50 10.80 9.53
N PRO A 118 1.53 11.68 9.23
CA PRO A 118 1.82 13.01 8.69
C PRO A 118 2.76 13.80 9.62
N GLY A 119 3.80 14.41 9.05
CA GLY A 119 4.80 15.17 9.81
C GLY A 119 5.91 14.34 10.46
N TYR A 120 5.86 13.01 10.32
CA TYR A 120 6.89 12.11 10.83
C TYR A 120 7.69 11.47 9.69
N GLU A 121 8.93 11.11 10.01
CA GLU A 121 9.78 10.26 9.21
C GLU A 121 10.60 9.31 10.09
N PHE A 122 11.12 8.26 9.48
CA PHE A 122 12.05 7.33 10.08
C PHE A 122 13.48 7.76 9.72
N VAL A 123 14.32 7.84 10.75
CA VAL A 123 15.76 8.09 10.63
C VAL A 123 16.42 6.84 10.04
N ASP A 124 17.33 7.03 9.09
CA ASP A 124 18.06 5.90 8.52
C ASP A 124 19.16 5.38 9.47
N TRP A 125 19.74 4.24 9.11
CA TRP A 125 20.82 3.62 9.91
C TRP A 125 22.13 4.42 9.90
N GLY A 126 22.29 5.36 8.96
CA GLY A 126 23.43 6.28 8.90
C GLY A 126 23.26 7.51 9.78
N GLY A 127 22.12 7.66 10.46
CA GLY A 127 21.78 8.84 11.24
C GLY A 127 21.43 10.05 10.35
N ALA A 128 21.20 9.84 9.06
CA ALA A 128 20.67 10.88 8.20
C ALA A 128 19.15 10.94 8.37
N ASP A 129 18.68 12.15 8.64
CA ASP A 129 17.30 12.53 8.57
C ASP A 129 17.14 13.67 7.54
N HIS A 130 15.90 13.97 7.18
CA HIS A 130 15.57 15.14 6.40
C HIS A 130 14.85 16.15 7.30
N LEU A 131 15.32 16.36 8.54
CA LEU A 131 14.74 17.37 9.43
C LEU A 131 14.78 18.74 8.74
N GLY A 132 13.60 19.29 8.41
CA GLY A 132 13.44 20.55 7.68
C GLY A 132 13.45 20.42 6.14
N GLY A 133 13.55 19.21 5.60
CA GLY A 133 13.48 18.89 4.17
C GLY A 133 12.22 18.11 3.75
N GLY A 134 12.17 17.68 2.49
CA GLY A 134 11.11 16.83 1.97
C GLY A 134 11.40 15.34 2.20
N SER A 135 10.38 14.57 2.58
CA SER A 135 10.44 13.12 2.77
C SER A 135 9.22 12.47 2.10
N HIS A 136 9.30 11.19 1.75
CA HIS A 136 8.20 10.47 1.10
C HIS A 136 8.23 8.97 1.43
N GLY A 137 7.25 8.22 0.92
CA GLY A 137 7.21 6.77 0.97
C GLY A 137 6.09 6.21 1.85
N SER A 138 5.35 7.06 2.57
CA SER A 138 4.15 6.63 3.29
C SER A 138 3.02 6.24 2.32
N LEU A 139 2.00 5.55 2.83
CA LEU A 139 0.82 5.20 2.04
C LEU A 139 -0.08 6.42 1.78
N HIS A 140 0.11 7.51 2.53
CA HIS A 140 -0.70 8.72 2.44
C HIS A 140 -0.73 9.27 1.02
N ARG A 141 -1.86 9.89 0.66
CA ARG A 141 -2.05 10.58 -0.61
C ARG A 141 -0.97 11.62 -0.92
N SER A 142 -0.40 12.26 0.11
CA SER A 142 0.69 13.26 -0.04
C SER A 142 1.94 12.68 -0.70
N ASP A 143 2.21 11.39 -0.47
CA ASP A 143 3.41 10.70 -0.95
C ASP A 143 3.10 9.79 -2.14
N SER A 144 1.82 9.65 -2.48
CA SER A 144 1.33 8.65 -3.44
C SER A 144 0.80 9.26 -4.72
N LEU A 145 0.21 10.47 -4.65
CA LEU A 145 -0.34 11.13 -5.83
C LEU A 145 0.75 11.91 -6.56
N GLY A 146 0.87 11.64 -7.87
CA GLY A 146 1.68 12.40 -8.80
C GLY A 146 0.83 12.93 -9.97
N ALA A 147 1.45 13.74 -10.82
CA ALA A 147 0.83 14.21 -12.05
C ALA A 147 1.14 13.24 -13.21
N LEU A 148 0.10 12.90 -13.98
CA LEU A 148 0.23 12.19 -15.25
C LEU A 148 -0.38 13.08 -16.35
N LEU A 149 0.42 13.40 -17.36
CA LEU A 149 0.00 14.14 -18.55
C LEU A 149 0.34 13.33 -19.79
N TRP A 150 -0.55 13.35 -20.78
CA TRP A 150 -0.32 12.73 -22.08
C TRP A 150 -0.88 13.59 -23.20
N CYS A 151 -0.27 13.52 -24.37
CA CYS A 151 -0.70 14.18 -25.59
C CYS A 151 -0.30 13.31 -26.78
N GLY A 152 -1.23 13.08 -27.72
CA GLY A 152 -0.98 12.24 -28.90
C GLY A 152 -0.82 10.73 -28.60
N THR A 153 -1.12 10.29 -27.39
CA THR A 153 -1.09 8.88 -26.95
C THR A 153 -2.18 8.63 -25.91
N GLY A 154 -2.44 7.37 -25.57
CA GLY A 154 -3.40 6.97 -24.53
C GLY A 154 -4.86 7.28 -24.88
N PRO A 155 -5.78 7.14 -23.91
CA PRO A 155 -7.19 7.36 -24.17
C PRO A 155 -7.51 8.85 -24.40
N ALA A 156 -8.61 9.10 -25.11
CA ALA A 156 -9.08 10.44 -25.46
C ALA A 156 -9.44 11.32 -24.25
N SER A 157 -9.69 10.72 -23.08
CA SER A 157 -10.07 11.44 -21.86
C SER A 157 -9.46 10.80 -20.61
N ARG A 158 -9.12 11.64 -19.62
CA ARG A 158 -8.73 11.21 -18.27
C ARG A 158 -9.83 10.38 -17.59
N THR A 159 -11.09 10.57 -17.94
CA THR A 159 -12.22 9.83 -17.36
C THR A 159 -12.29 8.37 -17.80
N ALA A 160 -11.43 7.93 -18.72
CA ALA A 160 -11.33 6.52 -19.12
C ALA A 160 -10.97 5.58 -17.94
N ARG A 161 -10.39 6.12 -16.87
CA ARG A 161 -10.13 5.40 -15.62
C ARG A 161 -10.58 6.25 -14.43
N ALA A 162 -11.24 5.64 -13.47
CA ALA A 162 -11.61 6.29 -12.22
C ALA A 162 -10.36 6.66 -11.40
N GLN A 163 -9.34 5.80 -11.44
CA GLN A 163 -8.05 6.03 -10.80
C GLN A 163 -6.91 5.62 -11.73
N TRP A 164 -5.91 6.49 -11.80
CA TRP A 164 -4.69 6.31 -12.59
C TRP A 164 -3.52 5.87 -11.70
N SER A 165 -2.62 5.08 -12.27
CA SER A 165 -1.42 4.56 -11.63
C SER A 165 -0.23 4.56 -12.59
N LEU A 166 0.99 4.42 -12.07
CA LEU A 166 2.19 4.25 -12.90
C LEU A 166 2.11 3.00 -13.81
N ARG A 167 1.34 1.97 -13.42
CA ARG A 167 1.15 0.75 -14.22
C ARG A 167 0.38 1.02 -15.53
N ASP A 168 -0.31 2.13 -15.64
CA ASP A 168 -1.08 2.48 -16.85
C ASP A 168 -0.20 3.10 -17.94
N VAL A 169 1.00 3.59 -17.60
CA VAL A 169 1.91 4.27 -18.54
C VAL A 169 2.47 3.31 -19.59
N ALA A 170 2.97 2.14 -19.17
CA ALA A 170 3.58 1.19 -20.10
C ALA A 170 2.58 0.68 -21.17
N PRO A 171 1.34 0.28 -20.84
CA PRO A 171 0.31 -0.02 -21.83
C PRO A 171 0.04 1.12 -22.82
N MET A 172 -0.06 2.37 -22.34
CA MET A 172 -0.26 3.54 -23.23
C MET A 172 0.88 3.71 -24.23
N VAL A 173 2.14 3.55 -23.76
CA VAL A 173 3.32 3.66 -24.63
C VAL A 173 3.33 2.52 -25.66
N ARG A 174 3.03 1.29 -25.25
CA ARG A 174 2.97 0.13 -26.16
C ARG A 174 1.91 0.31 -27.23
N GLU A 175 0.71 0.73 -26.86
CA GLU A 175 -0.39 0.98 -27.78
C GLU A 175 -0.03 2.04 -28.83
N HIS A 176 0.61 3.14 -28.42
CA HIS A 176 1.05 4.20 -29.33
C HIS A 176 2.00 3.69 -30.43
N PHE A 177 2.87 2.72 -30.11
CA PHE A 177 3.79 2.12 -31.06
C PHE A 177 3.22 0.86 -31.76
N GLY A 178 1.93 0.56 -31.58
CA GLY A 178 1.28 -0.62 -32.19
C GLY A 178 1.75 -1.96 -31.61
N LEU A 179 2.35 -1.96 -30.42
CA LEU A 179 2.76 -3.17 -29.72
C LEU A 179 1.57 -3.78 -28.99
N GLN A 180 1.25 -5.04 -29.29
CA GLN A 180 0.22 -5.78 -28.57
C GLN A 180 0.57 -5.90 -27.08
N PRO A 181 -0.40 -5.87 -26.16
CA PRO A 181 -0.14 -6.20 -24.76
C PRO A 181 0.36 -7.64 -24.66
N ASP A 182 1.31 -7.90 -23.75
CA ASP A 182 1.72 -9.28 -23.47
C ASP A 182 0.53 -9.99 -22.84
N ASN A 183 0.06 -11.08 -23.44
CA ASN A 183 -0.99 -11.94 -22.89
C ASN A 183 -0.46 -12.78 -21.71
N ASN A 184 0.38 -12.22 -20.83
CA ASN A 184 0.87 -12.96 -19.66
C ASN A 184 0.07 -12.56 -18.42
N PRO A 185 -0.77 -13.46 -17.88
CA PRO A 185 -1.44 -13.24 -16.60
C PRO A 185 -0.48 -13.70 -15.50
N ASP A 186 0.33 -12.79 -14.97
CA ASP A 186 1.01 -13.01 -13.68
C ASP A 186 0.09 -12.60 -12.51
#